data_AF-A0A2E2IXI3-F1
#
_entry.id   AF-A0A2E2IXI3-F1
#
_cell.length_a   1.000
_cell.length_b   1.000
_cell.length_c   1.000
_cell.angle_alpha   90.00
_cell.angle_beta   90.00
_cell.angle_gamma   90.00
#
_symmetry.space_group_name_H-M   'P 1'
#
loop_
_entity.id
_entity.type
_entity.pdbx_description
1 polymer ?
#
loop_
_entity_poly.entity_id
_entity_poly.type
_entity_poly.pdbx_seq_one_letter_code
_entity_poly.pdbx_strand_id
1 'polypeptide(L)'
;MKFFKVLMLCLGLAMLTGCNSDDDAGTTPQEVNVVFTFSHYWDGSQIQNSDFDQTSYVNAHGETLTLSKLVYLISDITFTAQDGTVYSAEDYNLVNVREGQNLSFTPNVLLPEGAYTVSFTFGFDDEDNSGNYPDLNSADGGWNVPDMLGGGYHYMRMEGKYLAAGTTDEVNFQYHTIRANKHTTLPPGPDTLELLEDTSFEVNLGEINITAETGIEIDMNVAEWFKNPNTWDLTQYYTVLMPNYEAQILMYQNGKNGVFGLGATTVP
;
A
#
# COMPACT_ATOMS: atom_id res chain seq x y z
N MET A 1 44.54 30.60 -91.03
CA MET A 1 43.94 30.34 -89.70
C MET A 1 42.81 29.33 -89.92
N LYS A 2 43.10 28.02 -89.96
CA LYS A 2 43.07 27.04 -88.84
C LYS A 2 41.73 27.09 -88.07
N PHE A 3 40.77 26.22 -88.43
CA PHE A 3 40.41 24.91 -87.80
C PHE A 3 39.57 25.11 -86.52
N PHE A 4 38.61 24.28 -86.12
CA PHE A 4 37.75 23.22 -86.67
C PHE A 4 36.72 22.96 -85.53
N LYS A 5 35.62 22.27 -85.85
CA LYS A 5 34.59 21.75 -84.93
C LYS A 5 35.20 20.99 -83.73
N VAL A 6 34.41 20.82 -82.65
CA VAL A 6 33.91 19.50 -82.18
C VAL A 6 33.11 19.64 -80.87
N LEU A 7 31.93 19.02 -80.90
CA LEU A 7 31.01 18.69 -79.81
C LEU A 7 31.65 17.63 -78.89
N MET A 8 31.68 17.85 -77.58
CA MET A 8 32.21 16.88 -76.61
C MET A 8 31.15 16.50 -75.56
N LEU A 9 30.88 15.20 -75.56
CA LEU A 9 30.13 14.40 -74.59
C LEU A 9 30.84 14.38 -73.23
N CYS A 10 30.13 14.68 -72.13
CA CYS A 10 30.60 14.38 -70.78
C CYS A 10 29.53 13.56 -70.04
N LEU A 11 29.86 12.27 -69.88
CA LEU A 11 29.23 11.30 -69.01
C LEU A 11 29.77 11.53 -67.58
N GLY A 12 28.90 11.81 -66.62
CA GLY A 12 29.26 12.14 -65.23
C GLY A 12 28.49 11.32 -64.21
N LEU A 13 29.05 10.14 -63.93
CA LEU A 13 28.97 9.28 -62.73
C LEU A 13 27.99 9.71 -61.62
N ALA A 14 26.91 8.93 -61.44
CA ALA A 14 26.09 8.96 -60.23
C ALA A 14 26.87 8.30 -59.08
N MET A 15 27.26 9.09 -58.08
CA MET A 15 27.78 8.58 -56.82
C MET A 15 26.61 8.10 -55.96
N LEU A 16 26.47 6.79 -55.83
CA LEU A 16 25.65 6.17 -54.80
C LEU A 16 26.41 6.28 -53.48
N THR A 17 26.08 7.28 -52.66
CA THR A 17 26.45 7.31 -51.25
C THR A 17 25.51 6.36 -50.51
N GLY A 18 25.99 5.16 -50.20
CA GLY A 18 25.36 4.29 -49.21
C GLY A 18 25.60 4.89 -47.83
N CYS A 19 24.56 5.42 -47.19
CA CYS A 19 24.55 5.55 -45.75
C CYS A 19 24.61 4.14 -45.17
N ASN A 20 25.69 3.83 -44.46
CA ASN A 20 25.67 2.75 -43.48
C ASN A 20 24.81 3.27 -42.33
N SER A 21 23.53 2.93 -42.32
CA SER A 21 22.71 3.03 -41.12
C SER A 21 23.19 1.92 -40.20
N ASP A 22 24.24 2.23 -39.42
CA ASP A 22 24.42 1.56 -38.14
C ASP A 22 23.22 1.98 -37.30
N ASP A 23 22.14 1.21 -37.43
CA ASP A 23 21.06 1.19 -36.46
C ASP A 23 21.69 0.61 -35.19
N ASP A 24 22.33 1.48 -34.42
CA ASP A 24 22.46 1.32 -32.98
C ASP A 24 21.01 1.30 -32.48
N ALA A 25 20.43 0.10 -32.51
CA ALA A 25 19.22 -0.22 -31.78
C ALA A 25 19.60 -0.08 -30.31
N GLY A 26 19.63 1.16 -29.83
CA GLY A 26 19.54 1.48 -28.42
C GLY A 26 18.29 0.75 -27.97
N THR A 27 18.49 -0.36 -27.26
CA THR A 27 17.43 -1.11 -26.62
C THR A 27 16.69 -0.12 -25.73
N THR A 28 15.55 0.38 -26.20
CA THR A 28 14.60 1.05 -25.32
C THR A 28 14.37 0.11 -24.16
N PRO A 29 14.59 0.54 -22.91
CA PRO A 29 14.33 -0.29 -21.75
C PRO A 29 12.92 -0.86 -21.88
N GLN A 30 12.80 -2.17 -21.73
CA GLN A 30 11.49 -2.81 -21.78
C GLN A 30 10.67 -2.26 -20.62
N GLU A 31 9.48 -1.75 -20.92
CA GLU A 31 8.52 -1.36 -19.90
C GLU A 31 7.81 -2.61 -19.36
N VAL A 32 7.81 -2.74 -18.05
CA VAL A 32 7.32 -3.92 -17.33
C VAL A 32 6.31 -3.52 -16.27
N ASN A 33 5.42 -4.46 -15.93
CA ASN A 33 4.51 -4.33 -14.79
C ASN A 33 5.12 -5.06 -13.59
N VAL A 34 4.80 -4.59 -12.39
CA VAL A 34 5.18 -5.25 -11.14
C VAL A 34 3.92 -5.77 -10.46
N VAL A 35 3.98 -7.01 -9.98
CA VAL A 35 2.86 -7.61 -9.22
C VAL A 35 3.19 -7.59 -7.75
N PHE A 36 2.31 -7.00 -6.95
CA PHE A 36 2.34 -7.08 -5.50
C PHE A 36 1.53 -8.28 -5.03
N THR A 37 2.03 -8.99 -4.03
CA THR A 37 1.29 -10.01 -3.29
C THR A 37 1.32 -9.71 -1.80
N PHE A 38 0.24 -10.03 -1.08
CA PHE A 38 0.11 -9.70 0.34
C PHE A 38 0.07 -10.97 1.19
N SER A 39 0.98 -11.05 2.14
CA SER A 39 1.08 -12.16 3.10
C SER A 39 1.00 -11.64 4.52
N HIS A 40 0.36 -12.41 5.40
CA HIS A 40 0.03 -11.98 6.77
C HIS A 40 0.55 -12.98 7.78
N TYR A 41 1.15 -12.47 8.85
CA TYR A 41 1.78 -13.27 9.88
C TYR A 41 1.41 -12.74 11.27
N TRP A 42 1.41 -13.64 12.25
CA TRP A 42 1.46 -13.32 13.66
C TRP A 42 2.82 -13.77 14.21
N ASP A 43 3.75 -12.82 14.41
CA ASP A 43 5.12 -13.08 14.87
C ASP A 43 5.79 -14.27 14.14
N GLY A 44 5.73 -14.24 12.80
CA GLY A 44 6.32 -15.25 11.92
C GLY A 44 5.46 -16.50 11.67
N SER A 45 4.33 -16.67 12.36
CA SER A 45 3.35 -17.71 12.02
C SER A 45 2.38 -17.19 10.98
N GLN A 46 2.33 -17.80 9.80
CA GLN A 46 1.44 -17.35 8.72
C GLN A 46 -0.03 -17.45 9.15
N ILE A 47 -0.79 -16.39 8.92
CA ILE A 47 -2.23 -16.35 9.13
C ILE A 47 -2.89 -16.84 7.84
N GLN A 48 -3.57 -17.98 7.91
CA GLN A 48 -4.37 -18.52 6.84
C GLN A 48 -5.84 -18.16 7.00
N ASN A 49 -6.60 -18.30 5.92
CA ASN A 49 -8.04 -18.10 5.92
C ASN A 49 -8.76 -18.91 7.02
N SER A 50 -8.33 -20.17 7.22
CA SER A 50 -8.89 -21.07 8.23
C SER A 50 -8.61 -20.69 9.68
N ASP A 51 -7.71 -19.74 9.92
CA ASP A 51 -7.36 -19.29 11.27
C ASP A 51 -8.37 -18.29 11.83
N PHE A 52 -9.10 -17.57 10.97
CA PHE A 52 -10.13 -16.62 11.42
C PHE A 52 -11.22 -17.33 12.22
N ASP A 53 -11.55 -16.76 13.38
CA ASP A 53 -12.45 -17.30 14.41
C ASP A 53 -12.00 -18.63 15.06
N GLN A 54 -10.85 -19.20 14.70
CA GLN A 54 -10.41 -20.53 15.16
C GLN A 54 -9.09 -20.51 15.92
N THR A 55 -8.08 -19.82 15.38
CA THR A 55 -6.72 -19.82 15.93
C THR A 55 -6.60 -18.72 16.98
N SER A 56 -6.14 -19.12 18.16
CA SER A 56 -5.87 -18.20 19.27
C SER A 56 -4.44 -17.67 19.18
N TYR A 57 -4.32 -16.36 19.27
CA TYR A 57 -3.07 -15.63 19.36
C TYR A 57 -2.91 -15.01 20.75
N VAL A 58 -1.70 -14.63 21.12
CA VAL A 58 -1.43 -13.88 22.36
C VAL A 58 -0.73 -12.59 21.96
N ASN A 59 -1.30 -11.45 22.35
CA ASN A 59 -0.70 -10.15 22.09
C ASN A 59 0.44 -9.84 23.08
N ALA A 60 1.14 -8.73 22.85
CA ALA A 60 2.28 -8.35 23.69
C ALA A 60 1.90 -7.95 25.13
N HIS A 61 0.65 -7.57 25.37
CA HIS A 61 0.14 -7.26 26.72
C HIS A 61 -0.27 -8.53 27.50
N GLY A 62 -0.52 -9.64 26.80
CA GLY A 62 -0.82 -10.96 27.37
C GLY A 62 -2.26 -11.43 27.20
N GLU A 63 -3.11 -10.71 26.45
CA GLU A 63 -4.45 -11.19 26.12
C GLU A 63 -4.41 -12.28 25.04
N THR A 64 -5.17 -13.35 25.27
CA THR A 64 -5.49 -14.33 24.24
C THR A 64 -6.64 -13.83 23.39
N LEU A 65 -6.48 -13.83 22.07
CA LEU A 65 -7.48 -13.33 21.13
C LEU A 65 -7.60 -14.20 19.87
N THR A 66 -8.72 -14.08 19.17
CA THR A 66 -8.95 -14.61 17.82
C THR A 66 -9.26 -13.44 16.90
N LEU A 67 -8.87 -13.56 15.62
CA LEU A 67 -9.21 -12.57 14.59
C LEU A 67 -10.48 -13.00 13.87
N SER A 68 -11.43 -12.08 13.71
CA SER A 68 -12.64 -12.28 12.89
C SER A 68 -12.63 -11.43 11.63
N LYS A 69 -11.78 -10.39 11.56
CA LYS A 69 -11.66 -9.54 10.36
C LYS A 69 -10.26 -8.95 10.29
N LEU A 70 -9.73 -8.87 9.07
CA LEU A 70 -8.60 -8.03 8.73
C LEU A 70 -8.79 -7.53 7.30
N VAL A 71 -9.18 -6.26 7.17
CA VAL A 71 -9.32 -5.57 5.89
C VAL A 71 -8.61 -4.23 6.00
N TYR A 72 -7.76 -3.90 5.04
CA TYR A 72 -6.99 -2.65 5.06
C TYR A 72 -6.76 -2.09 3.66
N LEU A 73 -6.51 -0.79 3.61
CA LEU A 73 -6.30 -0.01 2.40
C LEU A 73 -4.82 0.34 2.28
N ILE A 74 -4.28 0.20 1.07
CA ILE A 74 -3.00 0.82 0.69
C ILE A 74 -3.22 1.67 -0.56
N SER A 75 -2.38 2.68 -0.74
CA SER A 75 -2.41 3.66 -1.84
C SER A 75 -0.98 4.11 -2.20
N ASP A 76 -0.86 5.02 -3.16
CA ASP A 76 0.39 5.72 -3.52
C ASP A 76 1.60 4.81 -3.74
N ILE A 77 1.42 3.72 -4.48
CA ILE A 77 2.54 2.83 -4.78
C ILE A 77 3.51 3.58 -5.70
N THR A 78 4.71 3.82 -5.16
CA THR A 78 5.70 4.72 -5.76
C THR A 78 7.03 3.99 -5.98
N PHE A 79 7.61 4.21 -7.15
CA PHE A 79 8.92 3.72 -7.57
C PHE A 79 9.83 4.91 -7.87
N THR A 80 10.88 5.09 -7.08
CA THR A 80 11.87 6.15 -7.28
C THR A 80 13.15 5.58 -7.85
N ALA A 81 13.48 5.92 -9.09
CA ALA A 81 14.70 5.52 -9.77
C ALA A 81 15.95 6.17 -9.13
N GLN A 82 17.11 5.59 -9.39
CA GLN A 82 18.41 6.09 -8.88
C GLN A 82 18.76 7.52 -9.31
N ASP A 83 18.20 8.00 -10.43
CA ASP A 83 18.38 9.37 -10.91
C ASP A 83 17.36 10.37 -10.32
N GLY A 84 16.46 9.89 -9.45
CA GLY A 84 15.40 10.67 -8.82
C GLY A 84 14.09 10.73 -9.62
N THR A 85 13.99 10.06 -10.77
CA THR A 85 12.72 9.95 -11.51
C THR A 85 11.71 9.14 -10.70
N VAL A 86 10.51 9.71 -10.51
CA VAL A 86 9.42 9.08 -9.75
C VAL A 86 8.36 8.56 -10.69
N TYR A 87 7.99 7.29 -10.51
CA TYR A 87 6.86 6.64 -11.16
C TYR A 87 5.86 6.26 -10.06
N SER A 88 4.66 6.83 -10.09
CA SER A 88 3.61 6.54 -9.12
C SER A 88 2.37 6.01 -9.81
N ALA A 89 1.70 5.04 -9.18
CA ALA A 89 0.35 4.64 -9.55
C ALA A 89 -0.65 5.40 -8.66
N GLU A 90 -1.55 6.16 -9.27
CA GLU A 90 -2.67 6.84 -8.58
C GLU A 90 -3.79 5.86 -8.15
N ASP A 91 -3.47 4.57 -8.04
CA ASP A 91 -4.41 3.52 -7.69
C ASP A 91 -4.27 3.12 -6.21
N TYR A 92 -5.27 2.43 -5.70
CA TYR A 92 -5.28 1.86 -4.36
C TYR A 92 -5.73 0.41 -4.37
N ASN A 93 -5.48 -0.28 -3.26
CA ASN A 93 -5.90 -1.66 -3.09
C ASN A 93 -6.53 -1.88 -1.71
N LEU A 94 -7.78 -2.36 -1.69
CA LEU A 94 -8.48 -2.76 -0.47
C LEU A 94 -8.29 -4.27 -0.24
N VAL A 95 -7.31 -4.63 0.57
CA VAL A 95 -6.96 -6.02 0.87
C VAL A 95 -7.92 -6.60 1.89
N ASN A 96 -8.58 -7.72 1.56
CA ASN A 96 -9.42 -8.46 2.51
C ASN A 96 -8.85 -9.87 2.74
N VAL A 97 -8.19 -10.02 3.87
CA VAL A 97 -7.44 -11.24 4.21
C VAL A 97 -8.37 -12.42 4.50
N ARG A 98 -9.46 -12.16 5.21
CA ARG A 98 -10.44 -13.20 5.57
C ARG A 98 -11.21 -13.71 4.35
N GLU A 99 -11.47 -12.89 3.35
CA GLU A 99 -12.19 -13.33 2.15
C GLU A 99 -11.24 -13.70 1.01
N GLY A 100 -9.92 -13.55 1.20
CA GLY A 100 -8.91 -13.78 0.18
C GLY A 100 -9.01 -12.86 -1.03
N GLN A 101 -9.64 -11.69 -0.88
CA GLN A 101 -9.84 -10.75 -1.96
C GLN A 101 -8.69 -9.75 -2.00
N ASN A 102 -8.24 -9.42 -3.23
CA ASN A 102 -7.22 -8.41 -3.48
C ASN A 102 -5.86 -8.71 -2.81
N LEU A 103 -5.54 -9.99 -2.57
CA LEU A 103 -4.22 -10.44 -2.09
C LEU A 103 -3.13 -10.40 -3.19
N SER A 104 -3.50 -10.06 -4.42
CA SER A 104 -2.58 -9.73 -5.51
C SER A 104 -3.06 -8.46 -6.19
N PHE A 105 -2.11 -7.57 -6.51
CA PHE A 105 -2.39 -6.27 -7.09
C PHE A 105 -1.32 -5.89 -8.11
N THR A 106 -1.73 -5.39 -9.27
CA THR A 106 -0.83 -4.82 -10.28
C THR A 106 -1.13 -3.34 -10.39
N PRO A 107 -0.26 -2.45 -9.88
CA PRO A 107 -0.48 -1.02 -9.98
C PRO A 107 -0.45 -0.59 -11.45
N ASN A 108 -1.28 0.37 -11.84
CA ASN A 108 -1.34 0.89 -13.21
C ASN A 108 -0.17 1.83 -13.52
N VAL A 109 1.05 1.31 -13.48
CA VAL A 109 2.28 2.01 -13.81
C VAL A 109 3.23 1.07 -14.55
N LEU A 110 3.80 1.58 -15.64
CA LEU A 110 4.81 0.87 -16.42
C LEU A 110 6.19 1.42 -16.06
N LEU A 111 7.13 0.51 -15.83
CA LEU A 111 8.48 0.85 -15.38
C LEU A 111 9.50 0.34 -16.38
N PRO A 112 10.51 1.13 -16.76
CA PRO A 112 11.76 0.59 -17.27
C PRO A 112 12.35 -0.45 -16.30
N GLU A 113 13.03 -1.47 -16.80
CA GLU A 113 13.85 -2.32 -15.94
C GLU A 113 14.95 -1.50 -15.24
N GLY A 114 15.19 -1.77 -13.96
CA GLY A 114 16.17 -1.01 -13.17
C GLY A 114 16.00 -1.15 -11.66
N ALA A 115 16.86 -0.47 -10.91
CA ALA A 115 16.79 -0.43 -9.45
C ALA A 115 15.96 0.77 -8.99
N TYR A 116 14.99 0.52 -8.11
CA TYR A 116 14.07 1.52 -7.59
C TYR A 116 13.99 1.44 -6.07
N THR A 117 13.90 2.59 -5.40
CA THR A 117 13.34 2.61 -4.04
C THR A 117 11.82 2.50 -4.17
N VAL A 118 11.23 1.49 -3.54
CA VAL A 118 9.79 1.22 -3.62
C VAL A 118 9.11 1.59 -2.30
N SER A 119 8.01 2.32 -2.38
CA SER A 119 7.17 2.65 -1.21
C SER A 119 5.68 2.56 -1.55
N PHE A 120 4.85 2.53 -0.51
CA PHE A 120 3.40 2.68 -0.59
C PHE A 120 2.88 3.38 0.65
N THR A 121 1.69 3.98 0.58
CA THR A 121 0.99 4.56 1.72
C THR A 121 0.02 3.54 2.33
N PHE A 122 0.08 3.32 3.64
CA PHE A 122 -1.00 2.65 4.37
C PHE A 122 -2.13 3.64 4.62
N GLY A 123 -3.36 3.29 4.22
CA GLY A 123 -4.51 4.19 4.24
C GLY A 123 -4.58 5.11 3.02
N PHE A 124 -5.31 6.21 3.15
CA PHE A 124 -5.28 7.34 2.23
C PHE A 124 -4.71 8.54 2.96
N ASP A 125 -3.81 9.28 2.30
CA ASP A 125 -3.38 10.58 2.79
C ASP A 125 -4.55 11.60 2.76
N ASP A 126 -4.34 12.80 3.29
CA ASP A 126 -5.42 13.80 3.35
C ASP A 126 -5.98 14.22 1.98
N GLU A 127 -5.18 14.13 0.90
CA GLU A 127 -5.62 14.49 -0.46
C GLU A 127 -6.54 13.41 -1.02
N ASP A 128 -6.11 12.14 -1.00
CA ASP A 128 -6.90 11.00 -1.44
C ASP A 128 -8.14 10.81 -0.57
N ASN A 129 -8.02 11.01 0.74
CA ASN A 129 -9.13 10.79 1.68
C ASN A 129 -10.25 11.85 1.56
N SER A 130 -10.04 12.88 0.72
CA SER A 130 -11.06 13.84 0.31
C SER A 130 -11.87 13.40 -0.93
N GLY A 131 -11.42 12.34 -1.60
CA GLY A 131 -12.05 11.78 -2.79
C GLY A 131 -13.38 11.07 -2.52
N ASN A 132 -14.02 10.62 -3.60
CA ASN A 132 -15.25 9.85 -3.54
C ASN A 132 -15.12 8.60 -4.42
N TYR A 133 -15.01 7.45 -3.77
CA TYR A 133 -14.72 6.15 -4.37
C TYR A 133 -15.96 5.25 -4.26
N PRO A 134 -16.77 5.10 -5.33
CA PRO A 134 -18.06 4.38 -5.25
C PRO A 134 -17.95 2.92 -4.82
N ASP A 135 -16.86 2.25 -5.21
CA ASP A 135 -16.51 0.90 -4.79
C ASP A 135 -16.27 0.83 -3.28
N LEU A 136 -15.43 1.72 -2.71
CA LEU A 136 -15.20 1.80 -1.26
C LEU A 136 -16.48 2.16 -0.49
N ASN A 137 -17.31 3.06 -1.05
CA ASN A 137 -18.60 3.44 -0.45
C ASN A 137 -19.54 2.24 -0.26
N SER A 138 -19.35 1.17 -1.04
CA SER A 138 -20.15 -0.05 -1.01
C SER A 138 -19.45 -1.26 -0.36
N ALA A 139 -18.12 -1.22 -0.24
CA ALA A 139 -17.32 -2.31 0.29
C ALA A 139 -17.59 -2.54 1.79
N ASP A 140 -17.71 -3.82 2.20
CA ASP A 140 -17.90 -4.24 3.61
C ASP A 140 -19.01 -3.45 4.34
N GLY A 141 -20.15 -3.22 3.68
CA GLY A 141 -21.27 -2.46 4.26
C GLY A 141 -21.04 -0.94 4.34
N GLY A 142 -20.00 -0.45 3.68
CA GLY A 142 -19.56 0.95 3.62
C GLY A 142 -18.21 1.11 4.30
N TRP A 143 -17.19 1.50 3.53
CA TRP A 143 -15.84 1.76 4.02
C TRP A 143 -15.64 3.20 4.55
N ASN A 144 -16.67 4.03 4.42
CA ASN A 144 -16.66 5.45 4.79
C ASN A 144 -16.58 5.63 6.31
N VAL A 145 -15.92 6.70 6.73
CA VAL A 145 -15.97 7.21 8.11
C VAL A 145 -17.12 8.21 8.21
N PRO A 146 -17.93 8.20 9.29
CA PRO A 146 -18.98 9.19 9.47
C PRO A 146 -18.46 10.63 9.42
N ASP A 147 -19.16 11.53 8.74
CA ASP A 147 -18.78 12.95 8.60
C ASP A 147 -18.49 13.64 9.93
N MET A 148 -19.23 13.27 10.99
CA MET A 148 -19.04 13.83 12.33
C MET A 148 -17.68 13.48 12.96
N LEU A 149 -16.97 12.48 12.43
CA LEU A 149 -15.61 12.08 12.85
C LEU A 149 -14.53 12.62 11.89
N GLY A 150 -14.89 13.48 10.94
CA GLY A 150 -13.99 14.01 9.92
C GLY A 150 -14.14 13.40 8.52
N GLY A 151 -15.02 12.40 8.35
CA GLY A 151 -15.31 11.82 7.04
C GLY A 151 -14.12 11.08 6.39
N GLY A 152 -14.25 10.77 5.11
CA GLY A 152 -13.28 9.98 4.36
C GLY A 152 -13.50 8.47 4.53
N TYR A 153 -12.42 7.71 4.62
CA TYR A 153 -12.41 6.24 4.57
C TYR A 153 -11.63 5.62 5.73
N HIS A 154 -11.97 4.38 6.05
CA HIS A 154 -11.18 3.57 6.97
C HIS A 154 -9.83 3.23 6.33
N TYR A 155 -8.76 3.21 7.12
CA TYR A 155 -7.48 2.67 6.67
C TYR A 155 -7.40 1.18 6.95
N MET A 156 -7.95 0.73 8.07
CA MET A 156 -8.08 -0.69 8.41
C MET A 156 -9.28 -0.93 9.31
N ARG A 157 -9.89 -2.10 9.14
CA ARG A 157 -10.76 -2.73 10.12
C ARG A 157 -10.18 -4.09 10.51
N MET A 158 -9.67 -4.16 11.73
CA MET A 158 -9.28 -5.40 12.37
C MET A 158 -10.24 -5.67 13.53
N GLU A 159 -10.88 -6.84 13.53
CA GLU A 159 -11.89 -7.21 14.52
C GLU A 159 -11.63 -8.62 15.00
N GLY A 160 -12.18 -8.94 16.16
CA GLY A 160 -12.04 -10.25 16.74
C GLY A 160 -12.62 -10.32 18.13
N LYS A 161 -12.14 -11.30 18.88
CA LYS A 161 -12.53 -11.49 20.28
C LYS A 161 -11.30 -11.71 21.13
N TYR A 162 -11.34 -11.27 22.38
CA TYR A 162 -10.33 -11.63 23.38
C TYR A 162 -10.98 -12.27 24.60
N LEU A 163 -10.22 -13.11 25.31
CA LEU A 163 -10.66 -13.71 26.57
C LEU A 163 -10.54 -12.69 27.69
N ALA A 164 -11.65 -12.39 28.36
CA ALA A 164 -11.62 -11.53 29.52
C ALA A 164 -10.79 -12.17 30.66
N ALA A 165 -9.91 -11.37 31.27
CA ALA A 165 -8.90 -11.84 32.21
C ALA A 165 -9.49 -12.72 33.34
N GLY A 166 -8.97 -13.94 33.46
CA GLY A 166 -9.39 -14.88 34.51
C GLY A 166 -10.77 -15.51 34.30
N THR A 167 -11.35 -15.38 33.10
CA THR A 167 -12.66 -15.95 32.74
C THR A 167 -12.56 -16.80 31.47
N THR A 168 -13.68 -17.43 31.09
CA THR A 168 -13.88 -18.05 29.77
C THR A 168 -14.73 -17.17 28.84
N ASP A 169 -15.03 -15.94 29.26
CA ASP A 169 -15.92 -15.06 28.52
C ASP A 169 -15.14 -14.39 27.38
N GLU A 170 -15.71 -14.42 26.18
CA GLU A 170 -15.16 -13.74 25.01
C GLU A 170 -15.76 -12.32 24.90
N VAL A 171 -14.91 -11.33 24.67
CA VAL A 171 -15.30 -9.94 24.45
C VAL A 171 -14.88 -9.52 23.05
N ASN A 172 -15.82 -8.97 22.27
CA ASN A 172 -15.53 -8.47 20.93
C ASN A 172 -14.63 -7.23 21.00
N PHE A 173 -13.64 -7.15 20.11
CA PHE A 173 -12.87 -5.93 19.88
C PHE A 173 -13.01 -5.45 18.42
N GLN A 174 -12.87 -4.13 18.24
CA GLN A 174 -12.90 -3.41 16.97
C GLN A 174 -11.72 -2.43 16.95
N TYR A 175 -10.63 -2.84 16.29
CA TYR A 175 -9.41 -2.08 16.08
C TYR A 175 -9.48 -1.45 14.69
N HIS A 176 -10.13 -0.30 14.59
CA HIS A 176 -10.34 0.42 13.34
C HIS A 176 -9.42 1.65 13.30
N THR A 177 -8.66 1.79 12.22
CA THR A 177 -7.77 2.94 12.01
C THR A 177 -8.39 3.92 11.00
N ILE A 178 -8.39 5.19 11.37
CA ILE A 178 -8.92 6.33 10.62
C ILE A 178 -8.09 7.57 10.97
N ARG A 179 -8.27 8.70 10.26
CA ARG A 179 -7.71 9.99 10.71
C ARG A 179 -8.03 10.26 12.18
N ALA A 180 -7.02 10.69 12.93
CA ALA A 180 -7.19 10.99 14.34
C ALA A 180 -8.06 12.23 14.47
N ASN A 181 -9.23 12.09 15.08
CA ASN A 181 -10.20 13.15 15.24
C ASN A 181 -10.33 13.50 16.72
N LYS A 182 -10.02 14.75 17.05
CA LYS A 182 -10.14 15.29 18.41
C LYS A 182 -11.42 16.09 18.50
N HIS A 183 -12.22 15.83 19.53
CA HIS A 183 -13.48 16.51 19.76
C HIS A 183 -13.47 17.31 21.06
N THR A 184 -14.06 18.51 21.02
CA THR A 184 -14.25 19.38 22.19
C THR A 184 -15.17 18.76 23.24
N THR A 185 -16.11 17.90 22.81
CA THR A 185 -17.02 17.15 23.67
C THR A 185 -17.26 15.75 23.11
N LEU A 186 -17.46 14.79 24.01
CA LEU A 186 -17.92 13.43 23.67
C LEU A 186 -19.36 13.21 24.16
N PRO A 187 -20.22 12.47 23.41
CA PRO A 187 -19.92 11.86 22.10
C PRO A 187 -19.76 12.91 20.99
N PRO A 188 -19.08 12.56 19.88
CA PRO A 188 -18.92 13.46 18.72
C PRO A 188 -20.26 13.92 18.16
N GLY A 189 -20.28 15.13 17.62
CA GLY A 189 -21.44 15.72 16.99
C GLY A 189 -21.05 16.74 15.92
N PRO A 190 -22.03 17.24 15.15
CA PRO A 190 -21.83 18.38 14.26
C PRO A 190 -21.22 19.52 15.08
N ASP A 191 -20.09 20.06 14.65
CA ASP A 191 -19.35 21.17 15.29
C ASP A 191 -18.50 20.81 16.52
N THR A 192 -18.35 19.55 16.91
CA THR A 192 -17.45 19.20 18.02
C THR A 192 -16.01 18.91 17.58
N LEU A 193 -15.75 18.67 16.28
CA LEU A 193 -14.43 18.38 15.72
C LEU A 193 -13.50 19.60 15.86
N GLU A 194 -12.42 19.42 16.62
CA GLU A 194 -11.40 20.44 16.92
C GLU A 194 -10.17 20.29 16.03
N LEU A 195 -9.71 19.05 15.85
CA LEU A 195 -8.52 18.70 15.09
C LEU A 195 -8.79 17.41 14.34
N LEU A 196 -8.34 17.38 13.09
CA LEU A 196 -8.22 16.18 12.29
C LEU A 196 -6.75 16.05 11.91
N GLU A 197 -6.16 14.90 12.18
CA GLU A 197 -4.76 14.61 11.92
C GLU A 197 -4.65 13.35 11.06
N ASP A 198 -3.88 13.45 9.99
CA ASP A 198 -3.60 12.31 9.13
C ASP A 198 -2.81 11.24 9.90
N THR A 199 -3.25 10.00 9.76
CA THR A 199 -2.62 8.81 10.34
C THR A 199 -2.27 7.77 9.28
N SER A 200 -2.32 8.17 8.01
CA SER A 200 -1.66 7.46 6.94
C SER A 200 -0.14 7.48 7.18
N PHE A 201 0.58 6.52 6.61
CA PHE A 201 2.04 6.53 6.63
C PHE A 201 2.63 5.80 5.45
N GLU A 202 3.77 6.33 4.98
CA GLU A 202 4.59 5.66 3.99
C GLU A 202 5.30 4.45 4.60
N VAL A 203 5.23 3.32 3.89
CA VAL A 203 6.05 2.14 4.10
C VAL A 203 7.12 2.11 3.01
N ASN A 204 8.38 2.23 3.42
CA ASN A 204 9.53 2.12 2.52
C ASN A 204 10.04 0.66 2.49
N LEU A 205 10.00 0.03 1.32
CA LEU A 205 10.44 -1.36 1.12
C LEU A 205 11.93 -1.48 0.78
N GLY A 206 12.62 -0.35 0.65
CA GLY A 206 14.00 -0.27 0.25
C GLY A 206 14.19 -0.37 -1.27
N GLU A 207 15.43 -0.65 -1.66
CA GLU A 207 15.83 -0.78 -3.05
C GLU A 207 15.49 -2.17 -3.60
N ILE A 208 14.78 -2.22 -4.72
CA ILE A 208 14.37 -3.45 -5.42
C ILE A 208 14.77 -3.32 -6.89
N ASN A 209 15.37 -4.37 -7.44
CA ASN A 209 15.71 -4.45 -8.85
C ASN A 209 14.56 -5.06 -9.66
N ILE A 210 13.90 -4.23 -10.48
CA ILE A 210 12.75 -4.56 -11.31
C ILE A 210 13.19 -5.11 -12.68
N THR A 211 12.62 -6.24 -13.08
CA THR A 211 12.76 -6.93 -14.37
C THR A 211 11.39 -7.42 -14.87
N ALA A 212 11.33 -7.98 -16.09
CA ALA A 212 10.07 -8.40 -16.74
C ALA A 212 9.12 -9.32 -15.94
N GLU A 213 9.58 -10.02 -14.90
CA GLU A 213 8.76 -10.92 -14.08
C GLU A 213 8.83 -10.60 -12.58
N THR A 214 9.18 -9.35 -12.22
CA THR A 214 9.31 -9.00 -10.80
C THR A 214 7.97 -9.05 -10.07
N GLY A 215 7.92 -9.90 -9.05
CA GLY A 215 6.88 -9.91 -8.02
C GLY A 215 7.46 -9.39 -6.71
N ILE A 216 6.70 -8.54 -6.01
CA ILE A 216 7.06 -7.98 -4.71
C ILE A 216 6.04 -8.48 -3.68
N GLU A 217 6.48 -9.30 -2.75
CA GLU A 217 5.66 -9.67 -1.60
C GLU A 217 5.74 -8.60 -0.51
N ILE A 218 4.58 -8.20 0.00
CA ILE A 218 4.42 -7.35 1.18
C ILE A 218 3.99 -8.23 2.34
N ASP A 219 4.86 -8.31 3.34
CA ASP A 219 4.60 -9.04 4.57
C ASP A 219 4.01 -8.08 5.61
N MET A 220 2.91 -8.49 6.21
CA MET A 220 2.30 -7.80 7.35
C MET A 220 2.44 -8.66 8.61
N ASN A 221 3.23 -8.21 9.60
CA ASN A 221 3.20 -8.79 10.95
C ASN A 221 2.06 -8.15 11.76
N VAL A 222 0.92 -8.82 11.82
CA VAL A 222 -0.30 -8.34 12.49
C VAL A 222 -0.08 -8.16 13.99
N ALA A 223 0.85 -8.92 14.60
CA ALA A 223 1.15 -8.79 16.02
C ALA A 223 1.75 -7.40 16.38
N GLU A 224 2.39 -6.71 15.44
CA GLU A 224 3.04 -5.42 15.69
C GLU A 224 2.04 -4.30 16.01
N TRP A 225 0.79 -4.38 15.52
CA TRP A 225 -0.30 -3.47 15.94
C TRP A 225 -0.56 -3.48 17.45
N PHE A 226 -0.17 -4.55 18.14
CA PHE A 226 -0.38 -4.73 19.56
C PHE A 226 0.89 -4.54 20.42
N LYS A 227 2.02 -4.18 19.82
CA LYS A 227 3.33 -4.39 20.44
C LYS A 227 4.24 -3.16 20.46
N ASN A 228 4.53 -2.58 19.30
CA ASN A 228 5.62 -1.61 19.16
C ASN A 228 5.15 -0.34 18.46
N PRO A 229 5.49 0.87 18.97
CA PRO A 229 6.18 1.12 20.23
C PRO A 229 5.23 1.03 21.45
N ASN A 230 3.92 0.94 21.21
CA ASN A 230 2.92 0.94 22.26
C ASN A 230 2.33 -0.44 22.44
N THR A 231 2.59 -1.05 23.60
CA THR A 231 1.93 -2.30 24.00
C THR A 231 0.44 -2.05 24.17
N TRP A 232 -0.38 -2.77 23.41
CA TRP A 232 -1.81 -2.54 23.33
C TRP A 232 -2.60 -3.35 24.36
N ASP A 233 -3.26 -2.66 25.29
CA ASP A 233 -4.10 -3.26 26.32
C ASP A 233 -5.54 -3.42 25.80
N LEU A 234 -5.93 -4.65 25.43
CA LEU A 234 -7.28 -4.94 24.97
C LEU A 234 -8.33 -4.83 26.09
N THR A 235 -7.95 -4.75 27.36
CA THR A 235 -8.91 -4.50 28.44
C THR A 235 -9.33 -3.03 28.54
N GLN A 236 -8.53 -2.13 27.94
CA GLN A 236 -8.80 -0.69 27.89
C GLN A 236 -9.26 -0.23 26.50
N TYR A 237 -8.58 -0.71 25.45
CA TYR A 237 -8.77 -0.25 24.09
C TYR A 237 -9.30 -1.37 23.18
N TYR A 238 -10.55 -1.78 23.41
CA TYR A 238 -11.19 -2.83 22.61
C TYR A 238 -12.30 -2.30 21.68
N THR A 239 -12.94 -1.18 21.96
CA THR A 239 -14.08 -0.72 21.14
C THR A 239 -14.28 0.79 21.23
N VAL A 240 -15.12 1.34 20.36
CA VAL A 240 -15.42 2.79 20.28
C VAL A 240 -14.10 3.60 20.15
N LEU A 241 -13.20 3.10 19.30
CA LEU A 241 -11.85 3.66 19.13
C LEU A 241 -11.77 4.72 18.04
N MET A 242 -12.68 4.73 17.06
CA MET A 242 -12.73 5.76 16.03
C MET A 242 -12.80 7.19 16.60
N PRO A 243 -13.66 7.51 17.60
CA PRO A 243 -13.70 8.86 18.17
C PRO A 243 -12.61 9.14 19.22
N ASN A 244 -11.70 8.19 19.47
CA ASN A 244 -10.66 8.32 20.47
C ASN A 244 -9.34 8.74 19.82
N TYR A 245 -9.07 10.06 19.83
CA TYR A 245 -7.87 10.66 19.25
C TYR A 245 -6.58 9.95 19.72
N GLU A 246 -6.39 9.79 21.03
CA GLU A 246 -5.17 9.17 21.57
C GLU A 246 -5.02 7.72 21.10
N ALA A 247 -6.12 6.95 21.06
CA ALA A 247 -6.08 5.60 20.51
C ALA A 247 -5.62 5.61 19.04
N GLN A 248 -6.17 6.48 18.19
CA GLN A 248 -5.75 6.59 16.79
C GLN A 248 -4.26 6.96 16.66
N ILE A 249 -3.74 7.85 17.52
CA ILE A 249 -2.31 8.18 17.54
C ILE A 249 -1.45 6.97 17.95
N LEU A 250 -1.88 6.20 18.95
CA LEU A 250 -1.17 4.97 19.35
C LEU A 250 -1.19 3.91 18.24
N MET A 251 -2.32 3.75 17.55
CA MET A 251 -2.44 2.84 16.40
C MET A 251 -1.52 3.27 15.26
N TYR A 252 -1.53 4.55 14.89
CA TYR A 252 -0.63 5.13 13.89
C TYR A 252 0.84 4.88 14.22
N GLN A 253 1.22 5.15 15.47
CA GLN A 253 2.57 4.89 15.94
C GLN A 253 2.92 3.42 15.84
N ASN A 254 1.99 2.50 16.13
CA ASN A 254 2.27 1.08 15.99
C ASN A 254 2.42 0.66 14.52
N GLY A 255 1.47 1.11 13.67
CA GLY A 255 1.47 0.86 12.23
C GLY A 255 2.80 1.20 11.56
N LYS A 256 3.28 2.42 11.78
CA LYS A 256 4.50 2.92 11.12
C LYS A 256 5.80 2.29 11.64
N ASN A 257 5.75 1.48 12.70
CA ASN A 257 6.92 0.91 13.36
C ASN A 257 7.03 -0.61 13.15
N GLY A 258 7.02 -1.04 11.89
CA GLY A 258 7.40 -2.41 11.52
C GLY A 258 6.25 -3.39 11.33
N VAL A 259 5.01 -2.90 11.16
CA VAL A 259 3.89 -3.76 10.75
C VAL A 259 4.12 -4.33 9.35
N PHE A 260 4.57 -3.50 8.41
CA PHE A 260 4.79 -3.90 7.02
C PHE A 260 6.28 -4.01 6.71
N GLY A 261 6.63 -4.96 5.87
CA GLY A 261 7.98 -5.14 5.36
C GLY A 261 8.01 -5.84 4.01
N LEU A 262 9.21 -5.87 3.42
CA LEU A 262 9.47 -6.62 2.19
C LEU A 262 9.57 -8.12 2.51
N GLY A 263 8.70 -8.91 1.88
CA GLY A 263 8.75 -10.37 1.89
C GLY A 263 9.67 -10.93 0.79
N ALA A 264 9.28 -12.04 0.16
CA ALA A 264 10.01 -12.57 -0.98
C ALA A 264 9.86 -11.68 -2.23
N THR A 265 10.98 -11.47 -2.94
CA THR A 265 10.95 -10.93 -4.31
C THR A 265 11.12 -12.09 -5.29
N THR A 266 10.19 -12.27 -6.21
CA THR A 266 10.39 -13.19 -7.33
C THR A 266 11.07 -12.45 -8.46
N VAL A 267 12.23 -12.95 -8.87
CA VAL A 267 12.93 -12.56 -10.10
C VAL A 267 13.14 -13.84 -10.93
N PRO A 268 13.08 -13.76 -12.26
CA PRO A 268 13.31 -14.91 -13.13
C PRO A 268 14.72 -15.50 -13.00
#